data_AF-A0AAW1ZAR5-F1
#
_entry.id   AF-A0AAW1ZAR5-F1
#
_cell.length_a   1.000
_cell.length_b   1.000
_cell.length_c   1.000
_cell.angle_alpha   90.00
_cell.angle_beta   90.00
_cell.angle_gamma   90.00
#
_symmetry.space_group_name_H-M   'P 1'
#
loop_
_entity.id
_entity.type
_entity.pdbx_description
1 polymer ?
#
loop_
_entity_poly.entity_id
_entity_poly.type
_entity_poly.pdbx_seq_one_letter_code
_entity_poly.pdbx_strand_id
1 'polypeptide(L)'
;MENVLQTLDPKVCIICGKDFEKGKKKDPYVQNPTVEGLQRILTLAQQRDDDVHKTLAPYTDDILSSKIKVSYHVSCRANYCSKTKISEQQQVPIVESESTSAPRRLSRADTTSFKIRRDCFICGKASSRPEPLIAISTGTGASTRDKVLRAASERLDEDVHLRILSCPDLFAYDAKYHKMCLAHYISERNIAAARRRKESEKQTNIYDKAFIKLTEDIDKTVLSKYMKVRTLNSLTDSYDNILKTIAVEEGVSTVQHNKYRSWKLKEKLIQHYKDRLVFVPRPGQSDLICSDSMTIGCALREAAKLTEITVDCETTLSQTSQSLSEIQILHRAADILRKSMEQVEHDSQSYVSSDRLSRLHCSKYVPNILYDFVNWCVDSHAHRDYQTCDDDPASKDNLCVIAICHDLIGQSCHIHTPITLGLAILIHHEFGSKTLINELSAMGHCVSYTEVRHFLTSVAADQISRTESGVYIPTGLTGVAEHGIVDAAIDNFDQNEDTLDGKRTTHAMASVVFRRGQVSTADKCLARVPQRSLTTLNTFDMNGDKLY
;
A
#
# COMPACT_ATOMS: atom_id res chain seq x y z
N MET A 1 -11.12 -24.62 13.10
CA MET A 1 -11.58 -24.37 14.48
C MET A 1 -10.58 -23.58 15.32
N GLU A 2 -9.28 -23.55 14.99
CA GLU A 2 -8.26 -22.80 15.76
C GLU A 2 -8.40 -21.26 15.73
N ASN A 3 -9.00 -20.66 14.71
CA ASN A 3 -9.15 -19.18 14.61
C ASN A 3 -10.20 -18.57 15.56
N VAL A 4 -11.15 -19.35 16.09
CA VAL A 4 -12.26 -18.82 16.91
C VAL A 4 -11.88 -18.69 18.40
N LEU A 5 -10.93 -19.52 18.87
CA LEU A 5 -10.45 -19.47 20.26
C LEU A 5 -9.50 -18.29 20.51
N GLN A 6 -8.89 -17.73 19.47
CA GLN A 6 -7.96 -16.59 19.61
C GLN A 6 -8.67 -15.26 19.85
N THR A 7 -9.93 -15.12 19.42
CA THR A 7 -10.72 -13.88 19.55
C THR A 7 -11.36 -13.66 20.92
N LEU A 8 -11.49 -14.70 21.74
CA LEU A 8 -11.98 -14.61 23.13
C LEU A 8 -10.84 -14.59 24.15
N ASP A 9 -9.58 -14.55 23.69
CA ASP A 9 -8.43 -14.31 24.56
C ASP A 9 -8.56 -12.92 25.20
N PRO A 10 -8.47 -12.77 26.54
CA PRO A 10 -8.48 -11.48 27.21
C PRO A 10 -7.34 -10.54 26.78
N LYS A 11 -6.31 -11.05 26.08
CA LYS A 11 -5.22 -10.27 25.44
C LYS A 11 -5.58 -9.70 24.08
N VAL A 12 -6.75 -10.03 23.54
CA VAL A 12 -7.23 -9.59 22.23
C VAL A 12 -8.53 -8.81 22.40
N CYS A 13 -8.74 -7.80 21.54
CA CYS A 13 -9.98 -7.01 21.53
C CYS A 13 -11.12 -7.77 20.83
N ILE A 14 -12.21 -8.05 21.54
CA ILE A 14 -13.38 -8.79 21.01
C ILE A 14 -14.11 -8.12 19.84
N ILE A 15 -13.87 -6.82 19.60
CA ILE A 15 -14.53 -6.07 18.51
C ILE A 15 -13.66 -6.05 17.24
N CYS A 16 -12.33 -6.00 17.37
CA CYS A 16 -11.44 -5.80 16.22
C CYS A 16 -10.41 -6.92 16.01
N GLY A 17 -10.37 -7.92 16.90
CA GLY A 17 -9.48 -9.08 16.81
C GLY A 17 -7.99 -8.76 16.97
N LYS A 18 -7.61 -7.54 17.39
CA LYS A 18 -6.20 -7.13 17.55
C LYS A 18 -5.71 -7.36 18.98
N ASP A 19 -4.49 -7.89 19.06
CA ASP A 19 -3.71 -8.07 20.28
C ASP A 19 -3.30 -6.69 20.87
N PHE A 20 -3.46 -6.53 22.19
CA PHE A 20 -3.12 -5.29 22.89
C PHE A 20 -1.59 -5.04 22.94
N GLU A 21 -0.74 -6.07 22.81
CA GLU A 21 0.72 -5.94 22.96
C GLU A 21 1.50 -5.65 21.65
N LYS A 22 0.85 -5.79 20.48
CA LYS A 22 1.53 -5.69 19.16
C LYS A 22 1.29 -4.37 18.40
N GLY A 23 0.71 -3.36 19.03
CA GLY A 23 0.35 -2.07 18.41
C GLY A 23 1.41 -0.97 18.50
N LYS A 24 1.63 -0.20 17.41
CA LYS A 24 2.56 0.96 17.34
C LYS A 24 2.18 2.15 18.25
N LYS A 25 1.01 2.13 18.90
CA LYS A 25 0.53 3.08 19.93
C LYS A 25 -0.29 2.32 20.98
N LYS A 26 -0.08 2.61 22.27
CA LYS A 26 -0.87 2.05 23.38
C LYS A 26 -2.28 2.64 23.39
N ASP A 27 -3.20 2.06 22.64
CA ASP A 27 -4.61 2.43 22.74
C ASP A 27 -5.18 1.94 24.08
N PRO A 28 -5.91 2.79 24.84
CA PRO A 28 -6.49 2.38 26.11
C PRO A 28 -7.55 1.31 25.90
N TYR A 29 -7.51 0.26 26.71
CA TYR A 29 -8.42 -0.88 26.66
C TYR A 29 -9.01 -1.18 28.04
N VAL A 30 -10.15 -1.85 28.04
CA VAL A 30 -10.89 -2.25 29.24
C VAL A 30 -10.77 -3.76 29.40
N GLN A 31 -10.20 -4.17 30.54
CA GLN A 31 -10.22 -5.55 31.00
C GLN A 31 -11.42 -5.74 31.95
N ASN A 32 -12.13 -6.87 31.84
CA ASN A 32 -13.30 -7.20 32.68
C ASN A 32 -14.38 -6.09 32.68
N PRO A 33 -14.98 -5.79 31.52
CA PRO A 33 -16.02 -4.78 31.39
C PRO A 33 -17.28 -5.12 32.22
N THR A 34 -18.08 -4.09 32.54
CA THR A 34 -19.34 -4.27 33.28
C THR A 34 -20.36 -5.08 32.46
N VAL A 35 -21.22 -5.82 33.13
CA VAL A 35 -22.31 -6.61 32.51
C VAL A 35 -23.18 -5.73 31.61
N GLU A 36 -23.54 -4.52 32.06
CA GLU A 36 -24.29 -3.53 31.27
C GLU A 36 -23.51 -3.09 30.01
N GLY A 37 -22.20 -2.95 30.12
CA GLY A 37 -21.31 -2.62 29.01
C GLY A 37 -21.25 -3.72 27.94
N LEU A 38 -21.23 -4.98 28.37
CA LEU A 38 -21.23 -6.16 27.51
C LEU A 38 -22.58 -6.40 26.86
N GLN A 39 -23.67 -6.27 27.62
CA GLN A 39 -25.03 -6.47 27.12
C GLN A 39 -25.34 -5.49 25.98
N ARG A 40 -24.87 -4.24 26.08
CA ARG A 40 -25.00 -3.27 24.99
C ARG A 40 -24.23 -3.67 23.72
N ILE A 41 -23.04 -4.25 23.85
CA ILE A 41 -22.26 -4.73 22.69
C ILE A 41 -22.97 -5.92 22.04
N LEU A 42 -23.46 -6.86 22.84
CA LEU A 42 -24.17 -8.06 22.38
C LEU A 42 -25.48 -7.70 21.66
N THR A 43 -26.29 -6.80 22.22
CA THR A 43 -27.51 -6.30 21.56
C THR A 43 -27.19 -5.63 20.23
N LEU A 44 -26.14 -4.81 20.18
CA LEU A 44 -25.76 -4.13 18.94
C LEU A 44 -25.15 -5.07 17.91
N ALA A 45 -24.38 -6.07 18.34
CA ALA A 45 -23.86 -7.10 17.45
C ALA A 45 -25.00 -7.89 16.83
N GLN A 46 -25.98 -8.32 17.63
CA GLN A 46 -27.18 -8.98 17.13
C GLN A 46 -27.99 -8.10 16.16
N GLN A 47 -28.07 -6.80 16.40
CA GLN A 47 -28.72 -5.86 15.47
C GLN A 47 -27.95 -5.65 14.16
N ARG A 48 -26.63 -5.87 14.16
CA ARG A 48 -25.75 -5.66 13.00
C ARG A 48 -25.52 -6.92 12.19
N ASP A 49 -25.75 -8.10 12.79
CA ASP A 49 -25.48 -9.42 12.21
C ASP A 49 -24.10 -9.53 11.54
N ASP A 50 -23.09 -8.97 12.22
CA ASP A 50 -21.72 -8.88 11.71
C ASP A 50 -20.80 -9.97 12.29
N ASP A 51 -19.52 -9.94 11.93
CA ASP A 51 -18.56 -10.95 12.39
C ASP A 51 -18.35 -10.92 13.92
N VAL A 52 -18.61 -9.79 14.57
CA VAL A 52 -18.62 -9.69 16.05
C VAL A 52 -19.80 -10.48 16.60
N HIS A 53 -20.99 -10.40 15.97
CA HIS A 53 -22.14 -11.23 16.35
C HIS A 53 -21.84 -12.71 16.22
N LYS A 54 -21.32 -13.15 15.05
CA LYS A 54 -21.00 -14.56 14.81
C LYS A 54 -20.01 -15.12 15.83
N THR A 55 -19.07 -14.30 16.28
CA THR A 55 -18.04 -14.68 17.25
C THR A 55 -18.60 -14.75 18.68
N LEU A 56 -19.46 -13.80 19.07
CA LEU A 56 -19.94 -13.67 20.45
C LEU A 56 -21.23 -14.46 20.73
N ALA A 57 -22.09 -14.66 19.74
CA ALA A 57 -23.41 -15.28 19.91
C ALA A 57 -23.37 -16.64 20.64
N PRO A 58 -22.44 -17.57 20.32
CA PRO A 58 -22.37 -18.88 20.98
C PRO A 58 -21.99 -18.81 22.47
N TYR A 59 -21.41 -17.70 22.92
CA TYR A 59 -20.80 -17.56 24.25
C TYR A 59 -21.49 -16.49 25.12
N THR A 60 -22.67 -16.03 24.69
CA THR A 60 -23.40 -14.92 25.32
C THR A 60 -23.60 -15.12 26.82
N ASP A 61 -24.10 -16.30 27.23
CA ASP A 61 -24.39 -16.60 28.64
C ASP A 61 -23.12 -16.74 29.48
N ASP A 62 -22.05 -17.31 28.89
CA ASP A 62 -20.76 -17.49 29.57
C ASP A 62 -19.99 -16.15 29.72
N ILE A 63 -20.16 -15.22 28.78
CA ILE A 63 -19.63 -13.86 28.85
C ILE A 63 -20.37 -13.05 29.92
N LEU A 64 -21.71 -13.09 29.94
CA LEU A 64 -22.53 -12.34 30.90
C LEU A 64 -22.40 -12.87 32.33
N SER A 65 -22.23 -14.18 32.49
CA SER A 65 -21.96 -14.82 33.79
C SER A 65 -20.49 -14.73 34.25
N SER A 66 -19.64 -14.01 33.49
CA SER A 66 -18.20 -13.83 33.77
C SER A 66 -17.39 -15.14 33.81
N LYS A 67 -17.88 -16.23 33.22
CA LYS A 67 -17.11 -17.47 33.02
C LYS A 67 -16.03 -17.30 31.96
N ILE A 68 -16.31 -16.48 30.93
CA ILE A 68 -15.35 -16.09 29.90
C ILE A 68 -14.97 -14.62 30.09
N LYS A 69 -13.67 -14.36 30.31
CA LYS A 69 -13.15 -13.00 30.45
C LYS A 69 -12.83 -12.42 29.07
N VAL A 70 -13.37 -11.25 28.81
CA VAL A 70 -13.20 -10.54 27.53
C VAL A 70 -12.70 -9.12 27.74
N SER A 71 -12.06 -8.56 26.71
CA SER A 71 -11.49 -7.23 26.72
C SER A 71 -11.79 -6.49 25.41
N TYR A 72 -11.85 -5.15 25.43
CA TYR A 72 -12.00 -4.34 24.21
C TYR A 72 -11.27 -3.00 24.32
N HIS A 73 -10.88 -2.41 23.18
CA HIS A 73 -10.39 -1.02 23.14
C HIS A 73 -11.53 -0.03 23.43
N VAL A 74 -11.23 1.05 24.17
CA VAL A 74 -12.19 2.13 24.46
C VAL A 74 -12.70 2.76 23.15
N SER A 75 -11.80 2.96 22.18
CA SER A 75 -12.12 3.48 20.85
C SER A 75 -13.01 2.52 20.04
N CYS A 76 -12.74 1.21 20.11
CA CYS A 76 -13.57 0.20 19.44
C CYS A 76 -14.99 0.20 19.98
N ARG A 77 -15.19 0.22 21.30
CA ARG A 77 -16.55 0.30 21.88
C ARG A 77 -17.25 1.61 21.50
N ALA A 78 -16.57 2.75 21.58
CA ALA A 78 -17.15 4.04 21.24
C ALA A 78 -17.64 4.09 19.78
N ASN A 79 -16.84 3.56 18.86
CA ASN A 79 -17.18 3.49 17.44
C ASN A 79 -18.30 2.48 17.17
N TYR A 80 -18.21 1.30 17.75
CA TYR A 80 -19.16 0.21 17.55
C TYR A 80 -20.55 0.52 18.14
N CYS A 81 -20.57 1.21 19.29
CA CYS A 81 -21.80 1.61 19.98
C CYS A 81 -22.38 2.97 19.55
N SER A 82 -21.82 3.59 18.49
CA SER A 82 -22.22 4.92 18.05
C SER A 82 -23.56 4.90 17.31
N LYS A 83 -24.53 5.69 17.80
CA LYS A 83 -25.88 5.78 17.24
C LYS A 83 -25.91 6.31 15.79
N THR A 84 -24.99 7.19 15.41
CA THR A 84 -24.91 7.75 14.05
C THR A 84 -24.57 6.71 12.98
N LYS A 85 -23.70 5.74 13.30
CA LYS A 85 -23.32 4.66 12.36
C LYS A 85 -24.33 3.52 12.26
N ILE A 86 -25.33 3.51 13.15
CA ILE A 86 -26.43 2.52 13.13
C ILE A 86 -27.52 2.98 12.17
N SER A 87 -27.83 4.28 12.16
CA SER A 87 -28.82 4.89 11.25
C SER A 87 -28.41 4.86 9.77
N GLU A 88 -27.10 4.85 9.47
CA GLU A 88 -26.57 4.81 8.10
C GLU A 88 -26.64 3.41 7.46
N GLN A 89 -26.73 2.33 8.25
CA GLN A 89 -26.77 0.95 7.72
C GLN A 89 -28.19 0.38 7.56
N GLN A 90 -29.23 1.06 8.05
CA GLN A 90 -30.63 0.59 8.00
C GLN A 90 -31.47 1.19 6.87
N GLN A 91 -30.89 1.87 5.87
CA GLN A 91 -31.66 2.37 4.73
C GLN A 91 -31.76 1.34 3.60
N VAL A 92 -32.87 0.60 3.59
CA VAL A 92 -33.45 -0.14 2.46
C VAL A 92 -34.83 0.52 2.17
N PRO A 93 -35.28 0.62 0.90
CA PRO A 93 -36.19 1.68 0.48
C PRO A 93 -37.62 1.49 1.00
N ILE A 94 -38.17 2.57 1.56
CA ILE A 94 -39.56 2.67 1.98
C ILE A 94 -40.43 2.88 0.74
N VAL A 95 -41.29 1.90 0.46
CA VAL A 95 -42.44 2.01 -0.43
C VAL A 95 -43.48 2.89 0.28
N GLU A 96 -43.92 3.95 -0.41
CA GLU A 96 -44.95 4.87 0.05
C GLU A 96 -46.31 4.17 0.16
N SER A 97 -46.98 4.35 1.29
CA SER A 97 -48.42 4.12 1.42
C SER A 97 -49.08 5.41 1.91
N GLU A 98 -49.89 6.00 1.04
CA GLU A 98 -50.71 7.17 1.30
C GLU A 98 -51.71 6.91 2.44
N SER A 99 -51.84 7.88 3.34
CA SER A 99 -53.08 8.05 4.11
C SER A 99 -53.49 9.52 4.10
N THR A 100 -54.69 9.73 3.57
CA THR A 100 -55.35 11.01 3.37
C THR A 100 -55.79 11.63 4.70
N SER A 101 -55.30 12.84 5.00
CA SER A 101 -56.07 13.81 5.79
C SER A 101 -55.81 15.24 5.28
N ALA A 102 -56.88 16.04 5.22
CA ALA A 102 -56.89 17.36 4.59
C ALA A 102 -55.89 18.34 5.25
N PRO A 103 -55.26 19.25 4.48
CA PRO A 103 -54.18 20.09 4.98
C PRO A 103 -54.72 21.16 5.94
N ARG A 104 -54.27 21.10 7.19
CA ARG A 104 -54.42 22.20 8.15
C ARG A 104 -53.56 23.37 7.67
N ARG A 105 -54.12 24.59 7.60
CA ARG A 105 -53.31 25.79 7.35
C ARG A 105 -52.38 26.02 8.53
N LEU A 106 -51.10 25.73 8.33
CA LEU A 106 -50.04 26.01 9.30
C LEU A 106 -49.78 27.51 9.35
N SER A 107 -49.79 28.09 10.54
CA SER A 107 -49.26 29.44 10.79
C SER A 107 -47.73 29.42 10.68
N ARG A 108 -47.09 30.56 10.35
CA ARG A 108 -45.61 30.70 10.38
C ARG A 108 -44.99 30.34 11.74
N ALA A 109 -45.77 30.44 12.82
CA ALA A 109 -45.36 30.03 14.16
C ALA A 109 -45.43 28.51 14.38
N ASP A 110 -46.23 27.79 13.57
CA ASP A 110 -46.40 26.35 13.64
C ASP A 110 -45.46 25.59 12.69
N THR A 111 -44.82 26.30 11.75
CA THR A 111 -43.80 25.73 10.82
C THR A 111 -42.36 25.91 11.28
N THR A 112 -42.09 26.61 12.39
CA THR A 112 -40.73 26.87 12.87
C THR A 112 -40.51 26.31 14.28
N SER A 113 -39.56 25.38 14.42
CA SER A 113 -39.22 24.76 15.71
C SER A 113 -38.47 25.70 16.66
N PHE A 114 -38.05 26.87 16.20
CA PHE A 114 -37.23 27.84 16.93
C PHE A 114 -38.06 28.98 17.52
N LYS A 115 -37.94 29.22 18.83
CA LYS A 115 -38.63 30.27 19.57
C LYS A 115 -37.62 31.20 20.22
N ILE A 116 -37.40 32.40 19.65
CA ILE A 116 -36.36 33.36 20.09
C ILE A 116 -36.41 33.75 21.58
N ARG A 117 -37.60 33.68 22.21
CA ARG A 117 -37.81 33.95 23.65
C ARG A 117 -37.41 32.81 24.58
N ARG A 118 -37.31 31.59 24.05
CA ARG A 118 -37.12 30.33 24.80
C ARG A 118 -35.85 29.59 24.41
N ASP A 119 -35.36 29.83 23.21
CA ASP A 119 -34.18 29.18 22.64
C ASP A 119 -33.05 30.18 22.46
N CYS A 120 -31.81 29.70 22.59
CA CYS A 120 -30.64 30.50 22.27
C CYS A 120 -30.66 30.85 20.77
N PHE A 121 -30.61 32.13 20.42
CA PHE A 121 -30.63 32.55 19.01
C PHE A 121 -29.40 32.11 18.19
N ILE A 122 -28.34 31.64 18.86
CA ILE A 122 -27.13 31.09 18.22
C ILE A 122 -27.27 29.59 18.01
N CYS A 123 -27.39 28.79 19.08
CA CYS A 123 -27.41 27.34 18.95
C CYS A 123 -28.80 26.73 18.69
N GLY A 124 -29.87 27.52 18.77
CA GLY A 124 -31.25 27.09 18.53
C GLY A 124 -31.84 26.19 19.62
N LYS A 125 -31.16 26.03 20.77
CA LYS A 125 -31.58 25.14 21.86
C LYS A 125 -32.12 25.92 23.04
N ALA A 126 -33.15 25.36 23.69
CA ALA A 126 -33.62 25.79 24.99
C ALA A 126 -32.55 25.57 26.09
N SER A 127 -32.71 26.24 27.22
CA SER A 127 -31.81 26.07 28.37
C SER A 127 -31.87 24.63 28.89
N SER A 128 -30.71 23.98 28.98
CA SER A 128 -30.51 22.74 29.74
C SER A 128 -29.76 23.06 31.04
N ARG A 129 -30.12 22.45 32.18
CA ARG A 129 -29.28 22.48 33.40
C ARG A 129 -27.93 21.85 33.00
N PRO A 130 -26.80 22.60 32.92
CA PRO A 130 -26.30 23.63 33.85
C PRO A 130 -26.04 25.04 33.23
N GLU A 131 -26.43 25.32 31.97
CA GLU A 131 -26.19 26.61 31.32
C GLU A 131 -27.49 27.43 31.21
N PRO A 132 -27.66 28.52 31.99
CA PRO A 132 -28.82 29.38 31.88
C PRO A 132 -28.75 30.26 30.63
N LEU A 133 -29.93 30.54 30.07
CA LEU A 133 -30.10 31.51 28.99
C LEU A 133 -30.06 32.94 29.56
N ILE A 134 -29.22 33.78 28.98
CA ILE A 134 -29.07 35.20 29.31
C ILE A 134 -29.94 36.03 28.36
N ALA A 135 -30.73 36.95 28.90
CA ALA A 135 -31.49 37.92 28.11
C ALA A 135 -30.57 39.03 27.58
N ILE A 136 -30.83 39.50 26.37
CA ILE A 136 -30.16 40.67 25.82
C ILE A 136 -30.50 41.89 26.68
N SER A 137 -29.50 42.67 27.07
CA SER A 137 -29.65 43.95 27.77
C SER A 137 -29.28 45.11 26.84
N THR A 138 -29.96 46.25 27.00
CA THR A 138 -29.58 47.50 26.32
C THR A 138 -28.25 48.03 26.86
N GLY A 139 -27.29 48.32 25.98
CA GLY A 139 -26.00 48.92 26.32
C GLY A 139 -25.54 49.93 25.25
N THR A 140 -24.57 50.78 25.58
CA THR A 140 -24.12 51.96 24.81
C THR A 140 -23.05 51.67 23.73
N GLY A 141 -22.91 50.42 23.26
CA GLY A 141 -21.92 50.01 22.25
C GLY A 141 -22.56 49.32 21.04
N ALA A 142 -21.73 48.87 20.07
CA ALA A 142 -22.20 48.10 18.91
C ALA A 142 -23.09 46.94 19.38
N SER A 143 -24.31 46.88 18.86
CA SER A 143 -25.34 45.99 19.38
C SER A 143 -24.87 44.54 19.26
N THR A 144 -25.25 43.68 20.21
CA THR A 144 -24.95 42.24 20.15
C THR A 144 -25.41 41.64 18.82
N ARG A 145 -26.49 42.19 18.25
CA ARG A 145 -26.97 41.87 16.90
C ARG A 145 -25.89 42.09 15.84
N ASP A 146 -25.27 43.26 15.77
CA ASP A 146 -24.30 43.60 14.72
C ASP A 146 -23.07 42.70 14.77
N LYS A 147 -22.60 42.38 15.99
CA LYS A 147 -21.46 41.47 16.21
C LYS A 147 -21.79 40.05 15.73
N VAL A 148 -23.01 39.58 15.99
CA VAL A 148 -23.46 38.24 15.58
C VAL A 148 -23.74 38.20 14.08
N LEU A 149 -24.29 39.26 13.48
CA LEU A 149 -24.49 39.36 12.03
C LEU A 149 -23.15 39.31 11.28
N ARG A 150 -22.17 40.12 11.71
CA ARG A 150 -20.83 40.08 11.14
C ARG A 150 -20.20 38.69 11.24
N ALA A 151 -20.26 38.09 12.44
CA ALA A 151 -19.74 36.74 12.65
C ALA A 151 -20.48 35.69 11.79
N ALA A 152 -21.79 35.78 11.63
CA ALA A 152 -22.57 34.86 10.81
C ALA A 152 -22.20 34.98 9.32
N SER A 153 -22.06 36.20 8.80
CA SER A 153 -21.61 36.42 7.41
C SER A 153 -20.20 35.89 7.18
N GLU A 154 -19.26 36.15 8.07
CA GLU A 154 -17.87 35.68 7.94
C GLU A 154 -17.73 34.15 8.09
N ARG A 155 -18.63 33.52 8.86
CA ARG A 155 -18.71 32.07 9.05
C ARG A 155 -19.46 31.35 7.92
N LEU A 156 -20.15 32.08 7.03
CA LEU A 156 -21.10 31.53 6.07
C LEU A 156 -22.17 30.65 6.76
N ASP A 157 -22.68 31.13 7.89
CA ASP A 157 -23.68 30.44 8.72
C ASP A 157 -25.07 31.05 8.50
N GLU A 158 -25.75 30.56 7.46
CA GLU A 158 -27.06 31.05 7.01
C GLU A 158 -28.16 30.86 8.06
N ASP A 159 -28.10 29.82 8.88
CA ASP A 159 -29.14 29.54 9.87
C ASP A 159 -29.20 30.63 10.95
N VAL A 160 -28.03 31.01 11.48
CA VAL A 160 -27.95 32.11 12.46
C VAL A 160 -28.18 33.44 11.77
N HIS A 161 -27.68 33.63 10.54
CA HIS A 161 -27.89 34.85 9.76
C HIS A 161 -29.39 35.13 9.56
N LEU A 162 -30.16 34.13 9.10
CA LEU A 162 -31.60 34.22 8.88
C LEU A 162 -32.38 34.42 10.20
N ARG A 163 -32.00 33.75 11.28
CA ARG A 163 -32.63 33.95 12.61
C ARG A 163 -32.48 35.38 13.10
N ILE A 164 -31.32 36.01 12.88
CA ILE A 164 -31.08 37.39 13.32
C ILE A 164 -31.74 38.41 12.39
N LEU A 165 -31.70 38.21 11.07
CA LEU A 165 -32.41 39.08 10.12
C LEU A 165 -33.92 39.12 10.41
N SER A 166 -34.50 37.98 10.80
CA SER A 166 -35.92 37.86 11.15
C SER A 166 -36.33 38.59 12.44
N CYS A 167 -35.38 39.05 13.27
CA CYS A 167 -35.66 39.70 14.55
C CYS A 167 -34.83 40.99 14.71
N PRO A 168 -35.24 42.10 14.06
CA PRO A 168 -34.49 43.36 13.97
C PRO A 168 -34.02 43.91 15.31
N ASP A 169 -34.86 43.81 16.34
CA ASP A 169 -34.57 44.31 17.69
C ASP A 169 -34.49 43.13 18.66
N LEU A 170 -33.28 42.68 18.97
CA LEU A 170 -33.10 41.54 19.89
C LEU A 170 -33.60 41.84 21.31
N PHE A 171 -33.65 43.11 21.71
CA PHE A 171 -34.13 43.50 23.02
C PHE A 171 -35.67 43.48 23.06
N ALA A 172 -36.35 44.12 22.11
CA ALA A 172 -37.82 44.12 22.04
C ALA A 172 -38.42 42.71 21.85
N TYR A 173 -37.67 41.79 21.27
CA TYR A 173 -38.08 40.40 21.08
C TYR A 173 -37.75 39.48 22.26
N ASP A 174 -37.21 40.00 23.38
CA ASP A 174 -36.74 39.24 24.54
C ASP A 174 -35.77 38.12 24.16
N ALA A 175 -34.86 38.38 23.22
CA ALA A 175 -33.97 37.37 22.70
C ALA A 175 -33.00 36.87 23.78
N LYS A 176 -32.76 35.55 23.77
CA LYS A 176 -31.90 34.89 24.75
C LYS A 176 -30.73 34.16 24.12
N TYR A 177 -29.65 33.99 24.88
CA TYR A 177 -28.46 33.25 24.44
C TYR A 177 -27.71 32.58 25.59
N HIS A 178 -26.96 31.51 25.31
CA HIS A 178 -25.97 30.99 26.26
C HIS A 178 -24.71 31.85 26.21
N LYS A 179 -24.16 32.21 27.38
CA LYS A 179 -22.93 33.02 27.50
C LYS A 179 -21.79 32.47 26.64
N MET A 180 -21.57 31.15 26.73
CA MET A 180 -20.54 30.44 26.00
C MET A 180 -20.80 30.42 24.49
N CYS A 181 -22.06 30.25 24.06
CA CYS A 181 -22.41 30.32 22.64
C CYS A 181 -22.04 31.66 22.05
N LEU A 182 -22.37 32.78 22.70
CA LEU A 182 -22.04 34.11 22.17
C LEU A 182 -20.53 34.33 22.12
N ALA A 183 -19.81 34.03 23.21
CA ALA A 183 -18.36 34.19 23.27
C ALA A 183 -17.63 33.36 22.20
N HIS A 184 -18.05 32.10 21.99
CA HIS A 184 -17.43 31.22 21.00
C HIS A 184 -17.80 31.62 19.57
N TYR A 185 -19.02 32.07 19.34
CA TYR A 185 -19.52 32.35 18.00
C TYR A 185 -18.86 33.58 17.37
N ILE A 186 -18.65 34.64 18.17
CA ILE A 186 -18.03 35.90 17.71
C ILE A 186 -16.50 35.90 17.78
N SER A 187 -15.88 34.84 18.30
CA SER A 187 -14.42 34.73 18.40
C SER A 187 -13.77 34.63 17.02
N GLU A 188 -12.82 35.51 16.72
CA GLU A 188 -12.10 35.54 15.43
C GLU A 188 -11.46 34.19 15.07
N ARG A 189 -10.86 33.50 16.05
CA ARG A 189 -10.27 32.17 15.85
C ARG A 189 -11.30 31.14 15.40
N ASN A 190 -12.49 31.17 16.00
CA ASN A 190 -13.57 30.24 15.67
C ASN A 190 -14.26 30.62 14.35
N ILE A 191 -14.30 31.91 14.00
CA ILE A 191 -14.81 32.40 12.72
C ILE A 191 -13.95 31.86 11.58
N ALA A 192 -12.63 32.06 11.64
CA ALA A 192 -11.70 31.53 10.64
C ALA A 192 -11.74 30.00 10.53
N ALA A 193 -11.90 29.29 11.65
CA ALA A 193 -12.04 27.83 11.64
C ALA A 193 -13.34 27.36 10.96
N ALA A 194 -14.47 28.02 11.22
CA ALA A 194 -15.76 27.69 10.61
C ALA A 194 -15.78 27.97 9.10
N ARG A 195 -15.20 29.10 8.68
CA ARG A 195 -15.07 29.45 7.26
C ARG A 195 -14.29 28.39 6.47
N ARG A 196 -13.11 27.99 6.96
CA ARG A 196 -12.30 26.92 6.33
C ARG A 196 -13.05 25.60 6.21
N ARG A 197 -13.86 25.25 7.22
CA ARG A 197 -14.69 24.05 7.19
C ARG A 197 -15.77 24.14 6.11
N LYS A 198 -16.48 25.27 6.01
CA LYS A 198 -17.49 25.50 4.97
C LYS A 198 -16.90 25.52 3.56
N GLU A 199 -15.72 26.12 3.39
CA GLU A 199 -14.99 26.09 2.12
C GLU A 199 -14.55 24.67 1.74
N SER A 200 -14.07 23.87 2.69
CA SER A 200 -13.76 22.45 2.45
C SER A 200 -15.01 21.64 2.09
N GLU A 201 -16.15 21.87 2.77
CA GLU A 201 -17.43 21.21 2.48
C GLU A 201 -17.95 21.57 1.08
N LYS A 202 -17.83 22.85 0.66
CA LYS A 202 -18.15 23.31 -0.69
C LYS A 202 -17.25 22.66 -1.74
N GLN A 203 -15.97 22.52 -1.44
CA GLN A 203 -15.03 21.88 -2.36
C GLN A 203 -15.33 20.38 -2.54
N THR A 204 -15.65 19.65 -1.46
CA THR A 204 -16.16 18.27 -1.58
C THR A 204 -17.44 18.17 -2.42
N ASN A 205 -18.35 19.14 -2.26
CA ASN A 205 -19.60 19.18 -3.03
C ASN A 205 -19.36 19.34 -4.55
N ILE A 206 -18.40 20.17 -4.97
CA ILE A 206 -18.04 20.35 -6.38
C ILE A 206 -17.55 19.04 -7.01
N TYR A 207 -16.70 18.28 -6.30
CA TYR A 207 -16.21 16.99 -6.80
C TYR A 207 -17.30 15.94 -6.97
N ASP A 208 -18.28 15.92 -6.07
CA ASP A 208 -19.40 15.00 -6.13
C ASP A 208 -20.39 15.39 -7.24
N LYS A 209 -20.67 16.69 -7.42
CA LYS A 209 -21.44 17.20 -8.58
C LYS A 209 -20.77 16.86 -9.91
N ALA A 210 -19.45 17.03 -10.01
CA ALA A 210 -18.71 16.66 -11.21
C ALA A 210 -18.75 15.16 -11.48
N PHE A 211 -18.73 14.34 -10.41
CA PHE A 211 -18.79 12.90 -10.54
C PHE A 211 -20.15 12.45 -11.06
N ILE A 212 -21.24 13.03 -10.57
CA ILE A 212 -22.61 12.77 -11.08
C ILE A 212 -22.72 13.10 -12.57
N LYS A 213 -22.22 14.26 -13.01
CA LYS A 213 -22.22 14.62 -14.45
C LYS A 213 -21.38 13.65 -15.29
N LEU A 214 -20.25 13.15 -14.77
CA LEU A 214 -19.44 12.16 -15.46
C LEU A 214 -20.15 10.81 -15.57
N THR A 215 -20.82 10.36 -14.50
CA THR A 215 -21.59 9.11 -14.53
C THR A 215 -22.73 9.17 -15.55
N GLU A 216 -23.39 10.33 -15.70
CA GLU A 216 -24.38 10.52 -16.75
C GLU A 216 -23.80 10.41 -18.17
N ASP A 217 -22.58 10.92 -18.40
CA ASP A 217 -21.87 10.76 -19.68
C ASP A 217 -21.52 9.29 -19.94
N ILE A 218 -21.02 8.58 -18.92
CA ILE A 218 -20.70 7.14 -19.03
C ILE A 218 -21.95 6.33 -19.34
N ASP A 219 -23.08 6.63 -18.68
CA ASP A 219 -24.36 5.96 -18.92
C ASP A 219 -24.86 6.20 -20.36
N LYS A 220 -24.71 7.42 -20.87
CA LYS A 220 -25.11 7.80 -22.24
C LYS A 220 -24.14 7.33 -23.32
N THR A 221 -22.93 6.92 -22.97
CA THR A 221 -21.90 6.51 -23.93
C THR A 221 -21.52 5.04 -23.80
N VAL A 222 -20.84 4.67 -22.71
CA VAL A 222 -20.29 3.34 -22.47
C VAL A 222 -21.38 2.32 -22.16
N LEU A 223 -22.37 2.68 -21.36
CA LEU A 223 -23.49 1.80 -20.99
C LEU A 223 -24.75 2.01 -21.86
N SER A 224 -24.61 2.77 -22.94
CA SER A 224 -25.70 3.05 -23.87
C SER A 224 -26.00 1.84 -24.77
N LYS A 225 -27.11 1.87 -25.48
CA LYS A 225 -27.45 0.84 -26.49
C LYS A 225 -26.34 0.63 -27.55
N TYR A 226 -25.51 1.65 -27.79
CA TYR A 226 -24.42 1.61 -28.77
C TYR A 226 -23.07 1.16 -28.19
N MET A 227 -22.98 0.97 -26.86
CA MET A 227 -21.84 0.39 -26.13
C MET A 227 -20.46 0.86 -26.61
N LYS A 228 -20.14 2.15 -26.43
CA LYS A 228 -18.84 2.70 -26.83
C LYS A 228 -17.73 2.30 -25.88
N VAL A 229 -16.55 2.03 -26.43
CA VAL A 229 -15.32 1.88 -25.63
C VAL A 229 -14.69 3.25 -25.39
N ARG A 230 -14.21 3.52 -24.18
CA ARG A 230 -13.47 4.76 -23.82
C ARG A 230 -12.14 4.39 -23.17
N THR A 231 -11.17 5.29 -23.15
CA THR A 231 -9.94 5.12 -22.37
C THR A 231 -10.06 5.80 -21.00
N LEU A 232 -9.36 5.26 -19.98
CA LEU A 232 -9.31 5.89 -18.65
C LEU A 232 -8.79 7.33 -18.69
N ASN A 233 -7.81 7.62 -19.56
CA ASN A 233 -7.35 9.00 -19.75
C ASN A 233 -8.45 9.90 -20.30
N SER A 234 -9.21 9.45 -21.31
CA SER A 234 -10.32 10.25 -21.86
C SER A 234 -11.40 10.56 -20.83
N LEU A 235 -11.71 9.62 -19.92
CA LEU A 235 -12.65 9.86 -18.83
C LEU A 235 -12.07 10.82 -17.78
N THR A 236 -10.77 10.72 -17.51
CA THR A 236 -10.08 11.61 -16.56
C THR A 236 -10.05 13.05 -17.10
N ASP A 237 -9.75 13.23 -18.38
CA ASP A 237 -9.76 14.54 -19.03
C ASP A 237 -11.18 15.13 -19.09
N SER A 238 -12.19 14.28 -19.34
CA SER A 238 -13.61 14.68 -19.27
C SER A 238 -14.02 15.13 -17.87
N TYR A 239 -13.62 14.39 -16.83
CA TYR A 239 -13.87 14.75 -15.44
C TYR A 239 -13.22 16.09 -15.06
N ASP A 240 -11.97 16.30 -15.45
CA ASP A 240 -11.26 17.57 -15.22
C ASP A 240 -11.94 18.75 -15.92
N ASN A 241 -12.46 18.54 -17.14
CA ASN A 241 -13.22 19.58 -17.86
C ASN A 241 -14.55 19.89 -17.15
N ILE A 242 -15.28 18.88 -16.69
CA ILE A 242 -16.52 19.07 -15.92
C ILE A 242 -16.24 19.83 -14.63
N LEU A 243 -15.15 19.51 -13.93
CA LEU A 243 -14.73 20.23 -12.72
C LEU A 243 -14.46 21.71 -13.00
N LYS A 244 -13.75 22.03 -14.09
CA LYS A 244 -13.50 23.43 -14.50
C LYS A 244 -14.80 24.17 -14.77
N THR A 245 -15.75 23.55 -15.48
CA THR A 245 -17.05 24.16 -15.78
C THR A 245 -17.84 24.46 -14.51
N ILE A 246 -17.95 23.50 -13.58
CA ILE A 246 -18.69 23.71 -12.31
C ILE A 246 -18.00 24.76 -11.44
N ALA A 247 -16.66 24.79 -11.42
CA ALA A 247 -15.92 25.79 -10.66
C ALA A 247 -16.18 27.23 -11.16
N VAL A 248 -16.30 27.42 -12.47
CA VAL A 248 -16.67 28.70 -13.09
C VAL A 248 -18.12 29.07 -12.77
N GLU A 249 -19.06 28.12 -12.90
CA GLU A 249 -20.49 28.32 -12.59
C GLU A 249 -20.72 28.75 -11.12
N GLU A 250 -19.93 28.24 -10.18
CA GLU A 250 -20.06 28.57 -8.74
C GLU A 250 -19.21 29.76 -8.27
N GLY A 251 -18.61 30.51 -9.20
CA GLY A 251 -17.85 31.73 -8.90
C GLY A 251 -16.57 31.49 -8.07
N VAL A 252 -15.99 30.29 -8.15
CA VAL A 252 -14.75 29.95 -7.44
C VAL A 252 -13.55 30.34 -8.31
N SER A 253 -13.10 31.57 -8.15
CA SER A 253 -11.88 32.06 -8.82
C SER A 253 -10.66 31.33 -8.25
N THR A 254 -9.96 30.60 -9.12
CA THR A 254 -8.69 29.89 -8.88
C THR A 254 -8.76 28.71 -7.93
N VAL A 255 -9.11 27.54 -8.48
CA VAL A 255 -8.60 26.31 -7.89
C VAL A 255 -7.28 25.98 -8.56
N GLN A 256 -6.20 25.87 -7.77
CA GLN A 256 -5.02 25.08 -8.15
C GLN A 256 -5.44 23.61 -8.28
N HIS A 257 -6.20 23.26 -9.32
CA HIS A 257 -6.49 21.87 -9.61
C HIS A 257 -5.32 21.30 -10.40
N ASN A 258 -4.42 20.63 -9.67
CA ASN A 258 -3.58 19.60 -10.28
C ASN A 258 -4.51 18.57 -10.95
N LYS A 259 -4.11 18.09 -12.15
CA LYS A 259 -4.83 17.07 -12.93
C LYS A 259 -5.35 15.96 -12.01
N TYR A 260 -6.63 15.61 -12.09
CA TYR A 260 -7.19 14.57 -11.22
C TYR A 260 -6.49 13.24 -11.51
N ARG A 261 -6.15 12.49 -10.46
CA ARG A 261 -5.37 11.26 -10.62
C ARG A 261 -6.26 10.16 -11.20
N SER A 262 -5.89 9.63 -12.37
CA SER A 262 -6.68 8.61 -13.09
C SER A 262 -7.00 7.36 -12.25
N TRP A 263 -6.07 6.93 -11.38
CA TRP A 263 -6.30 5.77 -10.50
C TRP A 263 -7.37 6.04 -9.43
N LYS A 264 -7.46 7.27 -8.91
CA LYS A 264 -8.47 7.66 -7.92
C LYS A 264 -9.86 7.73 -8.55
N LEU A 265 -9.93 8.17 -9.81
CA LEU A 265 -11.17 8.14 -10.59
C LEU A 265 -11.58 6.69 -10.88
N LYS A 266 -10.63 5.84 -11.26
CA LYS A 266 -10.85 4.40 -11.47
C LYS A 266 -11.44 3.74 -10.23
N GLU A 267 -10.87 3.97 -9.04
CA GLU A 267 -11.43 3.44 -7.78
C GLU A 267 -12.88 3.90 -7.53
N LYS A 268 -13.16 5.20 -7.72
CA LYS A 268 -14.53 5.75 -7.57
C LYS A 268 -15.51 5.11 -8.56
N LEU A 269 -15.10 4.89 -9.81
CA LEU A 269 -15.94 4.26 -10.84
C LEU A 269 -16.18 2.78 -10.56
N ILE A 270 -15.16 2.05 -10.10
CA ILE A 270 -15.31 0.65 -9.66
C ILE A 270 -16.30 0.56 -8.49
N GLN A 271 -16.23 1.47 -7.52
CA GLN A 271 -17.18 1.48 -6.40
C GLN A 271 -18.63 1.76 -6.86
N HIS A 272 -18.82 2.67 -7.81
CA HIS A 272 -20.14 3.07 -8.30
C HIS A 272 -20.78 2.01 -9.21
N TYR A 273 -20.05 1.51 -10.20
CA TYR A 273 -20.59 0.60 -11.23
C TYR A 273 -20.32 -0.88 -10.97
N LYS A 274 -19.38 -1.21 -10.08
CA LYS A 274 -18.93 -2.57 -9.79
C LYS A 274 -18.65 -3.32 -11.10
N ASP A 275 -19.28 -4.48 -11.29
CA ASP A 275 -19.05 -5.35 -12.44
C ASP A 275 -19.63 -4.80 -13.74
N ARG A 276 -20.55 -3.82 -13.69
CA ARG A 276 -21.19 -3.26 -14.90
C ARG A 276 -20.21 -2.51 -15.81
N LEU A 277 -19.09 -2.06 -15.27
CA LEU A 277 -18.05 -1.33 -15.97
C LEU A 277 -16.73 -2.10 -15.88
N VAL A 278 -16.29 -2.65 -17.00
CA VAL A 278 -15.09 -3.49 -17.10
C VAL A 278 -13.90 -2.64 -17.50
N PHE A 279 -12.79 -2.81 -16.77
CA PHE A 279 -11.51 -2.18 -17.05
C PHE A 279 -10.54 -3.20 -17.63
N VAL A 280 -10.17 -3.06 -18.89
CA VAL A 280 -9.20 -3.92 -19.56
C VAL A 280 -7.82 -3.25 -19.49
N PRO A 281 -6.88 -3.79 -18.70
CA PRO A 281 -5.56 -3.20 -18.53
C PRO A 281 -4.75 -3.33 -19.83
N ARG A 282 -4.02 -2.27 -20.18
CA ARG A 282 -3.07 -2.27 -21.30
C ARG A 282 -1.70 -1.82 -20.80
N PRO A 283 -0.70 -2.70 -20.74
CA PRO A 283 0.64 -2.32 -20.31
C PRO A 283 1.16 -1.09 -21.09
N GLY A 284 1.59 -0.06 -20.37
CA GLY A 284 2.10 1.19 -20.97
C GLY A 284 1.06 2.10 -21.64
N GLN A 285 -0.23 1.77 -21.58
CA GLN A 285 -1.32 2.57 -22.15
C GLN A 285 -2.43 2.75 -21.12
N SER A 286 -3.38 3.66 -21.39
CA SER A 286 -4.56 3.80 -20.54
C SER A 286 -5.48 2.59 -20.67
N ASP A 287 -6.05 2.13 -19.56
CA ASP A 287 -7.06 1.07 -19.55
C ASP A 287 -8.22 1.38 -20.51
N LEU A 288 -8.69 0.35 -21.20
CA LEU A 288 -9.94 0.42 -21.95
C LEU A 288 -11.10 0.17 -21.00
N ILE A 289 -12.18 0.92 -21.21
CA ILE A 289 -13.36 0.91 -20.37
C ILE A 289 -14.55 0.57 -21.24
N CYS A 290 -15.27 -0.48 -20.85
CA CYS A 290 -16.43 -0.97 -21.56
C CYS A 290 -17.51 -1.50 -20.62
N SER A 291 -18.72 -1.72 -21.15
CA SER A 291 -19.78 -2.42 -20.43
C SER A 291 -19.48 -3.92 -20.35
N ASP A 292 -19.89 -4.54 -19.24
CA ASP A 292 -19.97 -5.99 -19.05
C ASP A 292 -20.79 -6.73 -20.11
N SER A 293 -21.87 -6.11 -20.57
CA SER A 293 -22.80 -6.67 -21.55
C SER A 293 -22.27 -6.63 -22.98
N MET A 294 -21.09 -6.04 -23.19
CA MET A 294 -20.49 -5.87 -24.50
C MET A 294 -19.75 -7.14 -24.93
N THR A 295 -20.02 -7.62 -26.15
CA THR A 295 -19.31 -8.78 -26.70
C THR A 295 -17.86 -8.45 -27.05
N ILE A 296 -16.98 -9.45 -27.00
CA ILE A 296 -15.55 -9.30 -27.37
C ILE A 296 -15.40 -8.71 -28.78
N GLY A 297 -16.23 -9.14 -29.74
CA GLY A 297 -16.20 -8.63 -31.11
C GLY A 297 -16.58 -7.15 -31.23
N CYS A 298 -17.56 -6.67 -30.46
CA CYS A 298 -17.88 -5.24 -30.38
C CYS A 298 -16.76 -4.46 -29.67
N ALA A 299 -16.20 -5.02 -28.60
CA ALA A 299 -15.07 -4.44 -27.87
C ALA A 299 -13.90 -4.11 -28.79
N LEU A 300 -13.49 -5.11 -29.59
CA LEU A 300 -12.36 -4.99 -30.50
C LEU A 300 -12.63 -3.99 -31.61
N ARG A 301 -13.86 -3.93 -32.15
CA ARG A 301 -14.22 -2.99 -33.21
C ARG A 301 -14.24 -1.54 -32.72
N GLU A 302 -14.80 -1.29 -31.54
CA GLU A 302 -14.82 0.06 -30.96
C GLU A 302 -13.43 0.47 -30.44
N ALA A 303 -12.67 -0.47 -29.86
CA ALA A 303 -11.27 -0.23 -29.51
C ALA A 303 -10.42 0.05 -30.76
N ALA A 304 -10.68 -0.62 -31.89
CA ALA A 304 -10.02 -0.33 -33.16
C ALA A 304 -10.32 1.08 -33.65
N LYS A 305 -11.53 1.62 -33.46
CA LYS A 305 -11.84 3.04 -33.78
C LYS A 305 -11.11 4.03 -32.89
N LEU A 306 -10.94 3.71 -31.60
CA LEU A 306 -10.06 4.48 -30.72
C LEU A 306 -8.60 4.39 -31.18
N THR A 307 -8.24 3.24 -31.77
CA THR A 307 -6.93 3.02 -32.36
C THR A 307 -6.83 3.81 -33.67
N GLU A 308 -7.83 3.89 -34.55
CA GLU A 308 -7.90 4.72 -35.77
C GLU A 308 -7.80 6.22 -35.46
N ILE A 309 -8.39 6.72 -34.36
CA ILE A 309 -8.15 8.10 -33.89
C ILE A 309 -6.70 8.30 -33.38
N THR A 310 -5.99 7.20 -33.07
CA THR A 310 -4.52 7.18 -32.83
C THR A 310 -3.70 6.63 -34.02
N VAL A 311 -4.35 6.20 -35.11
CA VAL A 311 -3.82 5.47 -36.29
C VAL A 311 -4.20 6.20 -37.60
N ASP A 312 -4.66 7.46 -37.51
CA ASP A 312 -4.28 8.50 -38.47
C ASP A 312 -2.75 8.76 -38.48
N CYS A 313 -1.98 7.95 -37.75
CA CYS A 313 -0.55 7.78 -37.88
C CYS A 313 -0.18 6.36 -38.34
N GLU A 314 -0.92 5.77 -39.28
CA GLU A 314 -0.36 4.74 -40.17
C GLU A 314 0.29 5.41 -41.38
N THR A 315 1.63 5.51 -41.30
CA THR A 315 2.56 5.26 -42.40
C THR A 315 2.11 5.65 -43.81
N THR A 316 1.82 6.93 -44.03
CA THR A 316 2.20 7.58 -45.30
C THR A 316 3.18 8.67 -44.99
N LEU A 317 4.36 8.57 -45.61
CA LEU A 317 5.39 9.58 -45.69
C LEU A 317 4.79 10.98 -45.89
N SER A 318 4.57 11.69 -44.80
CA SER A 318 4.25 13.12 -44.79
C SER A 318 4.60 13.66 -43.41
N GLN A 319 5.84 14.12 -43.34
CA GLN A 319 6.44 15.03 -42.37
C GLN A 319 5.40 15.84 -41.57
N THR A 320 5.11 15.43 -40.33
CA THR A 320 4.82 16.36 -39.22
C THR A 320 5.03 15.62 -37.89
N SER A 321 6.10 16.02 -37.20
CA SER A 321 6.61 15.46 -35.96
C SER A 321 5.63 15.68 -34.79
N GLN A 322 4.81 14.69 -34.44
CA GLN A 322 4.23 14.65 -33.10
C GLN A 322 5.26 14.04 -32.16
N SER A 323 5.91 14.88 -31.36
CA SER A 323 6.90 14.45 -30.38
C SER A 323 6.22 13.54 -29.35
N LEU A 324 6.78 12.34 -29.16
CA LEU A 324 6.42 11.51 -28.02
C LEU A 324 6.68 12.30 -26.73
N SER A 325 5.75 12.23 -25.78
CA SER A 325 6.02 12.83 -24.46
C SER A 325 7.19 12.10 -23.78
N GLU A 326 7.99 12.83 -23.01
CA GLU A 326 9.17 12.28 -22.33
C GLU A 326 8.83 11.04 -21.48
N ILE A 327 7.67 11.04 -20.80
CA ILE A 327 7.20 9.91 -19.99
C ILE A 327 6.94 8.65 -20.84
N GLN A 328 6.45 8.81 -22.08
CA GLN A 328 6.20 7.70 -22.99
C GLN A 328 7.52 7.14 -23.56
N ILE A 329 8.50 8.01 -23.83
CA ILE A 329 9.84 7.61 -24.23
C ILE A 329 10.49 6.81 -23.11
N LEU A 330 10.44 7.30 -21.87
CA LEU A 330 10.98 6.62 -20.69
C LEU A 330 10.30 5.27 -20.44
N HIS A 331 8.96 5.19 -20.57
CA HIS A 331 8.26 3.92 -20.42
C HIS A 331 8.68 2.90 -21.51
N ARG A 332 8.85 3.33 -22.76
CA ARG A 332 9.34 2.47 -23.84
C ARG A 332 10.79 2.02 -23.60
N ALA A 333 11.66 2.92 -23.13
CA ALA A 333 13.02 2.57 -22.74
C ALA A 333 13.03 1.54 -21.60
N ALA A 334 12.19 1.73 -20.58
CA ALA A 334 12.03 0.77 -19.49
C ALA A 334 11.54 -0.60 -19.98
N ASP A 335 10.60 -0.66 -20.93
CA ASP A 335 10.13 -1.92 -21.54
C ASP A 335 11.25 -2.66 -22.28
N ILE A 336 12.10 -1.94 -23.01
CA ILE A 336 13.30 -2.52 -23.67
C ILE A 336 14.24 -3.13 -22.62
N LEU A 337 14.54 -2.39 -21.55
CA LEU A 337 15.42 -2.86 -20.48
C LEU A 337 14.84 -4.09 -19.76
N ARG A 338 13.54 -4.08 -19.46
CA ARG A 338 12.87 -5.22 -18.79
C ARG A 338 12.95 -6.48 -19.63
N LYS A 339 12.63 -6.40 -20.93
CA LYS A 339 12.75 -7.54 -21.85
C LYS A 339 14.17 -8.09 -21.92
N SER A 340 15.17 -7.22 -21.88
CA SER A 340 16.57 -7.63 -21.87
C SER A 340 16.97 -8.34 -20.57
N MET A 341 16.48 -7.89 -19.42
CA MET A 341 16.72 -8.53 -18.12
C MET A 341 16.02 -9.90 -18.00
N GLU A 342 14.80 -10.03 -18.54
CA GLU A 342 14.03 -11.28 -18.53
C GLU A 342 14.68 -12.40 -19.36
N GLN A 343 15.58 -12.05 -20.29
CA GLN A 343 16.34 -13.01 -21.09
C GLN A 343 17.58 -13.57 -20.38
N VAL A 344 17.92 -13.06 -19.20
CA VAL A 344 19.08 -13.54 -18.42
C VAL A 344 18.79 -14.95 -17.91
N GLU A 345 19.67 -15.90 -18.23
CA GLU A 345 19.57 -17.28 -17.77
C GLU A 345 19.79 -17.37 -16.25
N HIS A 346 18.87 -18.02 -15.55
CA HIS A 346 18.98 -18.26 -14.12
C HIS A 346 18.36 -19.61 -13.74
N ASP A 347 19.13 -20.38 -12.97
CA ASP A 347 18.66 -21.63 -12.39
C ASP A 347 18.25 -21.43 -10.91
N SER A 348 16.98 -21.61 -10.60
CA SER A 348 16.45 -21.52 -9.23
C SER A 348 16.82 -22.71 -8.34
N GLN A 349 17.28 -23.81 -8.94
CA GLN A 349 17.58 -25.07 -8.26
C GLN A 349 19.06 -25.23 -7.96
N SER A 350 19.91 -24.29 -8.39
CA SER A 350 21.33 -24.33 -8.10
C SER A 350 21.89 -22.95 -7.78
N TYR A 351 23.01 -22.93 -7.07
CA TYR A 351 23.78 -21.74 -6.84
C TYR A 351 24.93 -21.66 -7.83
N VAL A 352 25.24 -20.41 -8.19
CA VAL A 352 26.39 -20.04 -8.99
C VAL A 352 27.66 -20.59 -8.34
N SER A 353 28.49 -21.28 -9.12
CA SER A 353 29.75 -21.86 -8.64
C SER A 353 30.80 -20.78 -8.35
N SER A 354 31.78 -21.10 -7.50
CA SER A 354 32.78 -20.12 -7.06
C SER A 354 33.61 -19.50 -8.19
N ASP A 355 33.85 -20.26 -9.27
CA ASP A 355 34.55 -19.79 -10.48
C ASP A 355 33.73 -18.76 -11.29
N ARG A 356 32.40 -18.76 -11.11
CA ARG A 356 31.46 -17.83 -11.76
C ARG A 356 31.21 -16.56 -10.95
N LEU A 357 31.86 -16.40 -9.80
CA LEU A 357 31.88 -15.15 -9.01
C LEU A 357 33.01 -14.19 -9.40
N SER A 358 33.72 -14.47 -10.49
CA SER A 358 34.78 -13.57 -11.00
C SER A 358 34.18 -12.31 -11.66
N ARG A 359 34.96 -11.22 -11.69
CA ARG A 359 34.54 -9.96 -12.34
C ARG A 359 34.11 -10.17 -13.79
N LEU A 360 34.85 -10.98 -14.53
CA LEU A 360 34.54 -11.32 -15.93
C LEU A 360 33.18 -12.01 -16.06
N HIS A 361 32.86 -12.93 -15.17
CA HIS A 361 31.57 -13.63 -15.20
C HIS A 361 30.41 -12.74 -14.79
N CYS A 362 30.57 -11.91 -13.76
CA CYS A 362 29.57 -10.90 -13.39
C CYS A 362 29.32 -9.91 -14.53
N SER A 363 30.38 -9.48 -15.23
CA SER A 363 30.27 -8.61 -16.40
C SER A 363 29.48 -9.25 -17.55
N LYS A 364 29.73 -10.54 -17.83
CA LYS A 364 29.00 -11.33 -18.84
C LYS A 364 27.54 -11.60 -18.46
N TYR A 365 27.21 -11.63 -17.18
CA TYR A 365 25.85 -11.83 -16.68
C TYR A 365 24.91 -10.65 -17.03
N VAL A 366 25.47 -9.45 -17.24
CA VAL A 366 24.71 -8.22 -17.49
C VAL A 366 24.50 -8.00 -19.00
N PRO A 367 23.24 -7.84 -19.47
CA PRO A 367 22.97 -7.48 -20.87
C PRO A 367 23.60 -6.14 -21.27
N ASN A 368 24.14 -6.05 -22.49
CA ASN A 368 24.83 -4.85 -23.02
C ASN A 368 23.97 -3.59 -22.91
N ILE A 369 22.72 -3.64 -23.36
CA ILE A 369 21.79 -2.50 -23.33
C ILE A 369 21.53 -2.00 -21.90
N LEU A 370 21.46 -2.90 -20.92
CA LEU A 370 21.29 -2.52 -19.52
C LEU A 370 22.55 -1.84 -18.98
N TYR A 371 23.72 -2.42 -19.29
CA TYR A 371 25.00 -1.83 -18.89
C TYR A 371 25.15 -0.42 -19.43
N ASP A 372 24.94 -0.23 -20.74
CA ASP A 372 25.10 1.07 -21.40
C ASP A 372 24.13 2.11 -20.82
N PHE A 373 22.87 1.74 -20.60
CA PHE A 373 21.88 2.64 -20.00
C PHE A 373 22.30 3.11 -18.60
N VAL A 374 22.73 2.18 -17.73
CA VAL A 374 23.18 2.54 -16.37
C VAL A 374 24.49 3.33 -16.44
N ASN A 375 25.40 2.97 -17.33
CA ASN A 375 26.65 3.68 -17.53
C ASN A 375 26.39 5.13 -17.99
N TRP A 376 25.46 5.37 -18.90
CA TRP A 376 25.04 6.72 -19.32
C TRP A 376 24.36 7.51 -18.19
N CYS A 377 23.76 6.84 -17.21
CA CYS A 377 23.17 7.52 -16.05
C CYS A 377 24.24 7.94 -15.01
N VAL A 378 25.35 7.21 -14.92
CA VAL A 378 26.35 7.36 -13.85
C VAL A 378 27.61 8.09 -14.33
N ASP A 379 28.00 7.87 -15.59
CA ASP A 379 29.22 8.42 -16.20
C ASP A 379 28.88 9.49 -17.25
N SER A 380 29.33 10.73 -16.97
CA SER A 380 29.05 11.88 -17.83
C SER A 380 29.80 11.85 -19.17
N HIS A 381 30.95 11.17 -19.23
CA HIS A 381 31.71 10.99 -20.46
C HIS A 381 31.01 9.98 -21.36
N ALA A 382 30.64 8.82 -20.79
CA ALA A 382 29.88 7.80 -21.50
C ALA A 382 28.56 8.36 -22.05
N HIS A 383 27.84 9.17 -21.27
CA HIS A 383 26.62 9.83 -21.73
C HIS A 383 26.85 10.84 -22.86
N ARG A 384 27.86 11.69 -22.73
CA ARG A 384 28.14 12.76 -23.72
C ARG A 384 28.53 12.17 -25.07
N ASP A 385 29.37 11.15 -25.03
CA ASP A 385 29.99 10.58 -26.23
C ASP A 385 29.20 9.37 -26.75
N TYR A 386 28.06 9.04 -26.13
CA TYR A 386 27.21 7.91 -26.48
C TYR A 386 28.02 6.59 -26.53
N GLN A 387 28.89 6.39 -25.54
CA GLN A 387 29.80 5.24 -25.51
C GLN A 387 29.02 3.97 -25.20
N THR A 388 29.18 2.93 -26.02
CA THR A 388 28.55 1.61 -25.81
C THR A 388 29.58 0.53 -25.54
N CYS A 389 29.18 -0.53 -24.85
CA CYS A 389 30.02 -1.70 -24.62
C CYS A 389 30.23 -2.58 -25.86
N ASP A 390 29.48 -2.35 -26.94
CA ASP A 390 29.69 -3.01 -28.23
C ASP A 390 30.98 -2.52 -28.93
N ASP A 391 31.45 -1.30 -28.60
CA ASP A 391 32.65 -0.70 -29.18
C ASP A 391 33.96 -1.25 -28.57
N ASP A 392 33.91 -1.69 -27.31
CA ASP A 392 35.03 -2.33 -26.60
C ASP A 392 34.50 -3.22 -25.46
N PRO A 393 34.53 -4.56 -25.59
CA PRO A 393 34.10 -5.48 -24.52
C PRO A 393 34.89 -5.34 -23.21
N ALA A 394 36.10 -4.77 -23.24
CA ALA A 394 36.88 -4.46 -22.04
C ALA A 394 36.33 -3.25 -21.25
N SER A 395 35.45 -2.44 -21.86
CA SER A 395 34.79 -1.30 -21.21
C SER A 395 33.82 -1.71 -20.09
N LYS A 396 33.41 -2.98 -20.03
CA LYS A 396 32.61 -3.55 -18.93
C LYS A 396 33.45 -3.97 -17.72
N ASP A 397 34.31 -3.09 -17.23
CA ASP A 397 35.09 -3.30 -15.99
C ASP A 397 34.62 -2.38 -14.84
N ASN A 398 33.61 -1.53 -15.07
CA ASN A 398 33.07 -0.69 -14.01
C ASN A 398 32.18 -1.51 -13.05
N LEU A 399 32.79 -2.00 -11.98
CA LEU A 399 32.12 -2.83 -10.97
C LEU A 399 30.90 -2.13 -10.34
N CYS A 400 30.90 -0.80 -10.20
CA CYS A 400 29.77 -0.06 -9.66
C CYS A 400 28.55 -0.15 -10.59
N VAL A 401 28.76 0.07 -11.89
CA VAL A 401 27.71 -0.08 -12.92
C VAL A 401 27.22 -1.52 -12.97
N ILE A 402 28.14 -2.49 -12.95
CA ILE A 402 27.79 -3.93 -12.93
C ILE A 402 26.95 -4.25 -11.68
N ALA A 403 27.34 -3.77 -10.49
CA ALA A 403 26.59 -4.00 -9.25
C ALA A 403 25.16 -3.44 -9.33
N ILE A 404 24.99 -2.21 -9.83
CA ILE A 404 23.65 -1.62 -10.04
C ILE A 404 22.83 -2.45 -11.02
N CYS A 405 23.43 -2.94 -12.10
CA CYS A 405 22.75 -3.82 -13.06
C CYS A 405 22.30 -5.13 -12.40
N HIS A 406 23.16 -5.74 -11.57
CA HIS A 406 22.83 -6.94 -10.81
C HIS A 406 21.68 -6.72 -9.82
N ASP A 407 21.63 -5.56 -9.17
CA ASP A 407 20.51 -5.16 -8.30
C ASP A 407 19.21 -5.01 -9.13
N LEU A 408 19.27 -4.32 -10.27
CA LEU A 408 18.12 -4.16 -11.18
C LEU A 408 17.59 -5.50 -11.70
N ILE A 409 18.47 -6.39 -12.14
CA ILE A 409 18.11 -7.74 -12.60
C ILE A 409 17.49 -8.54 -11.44
N GLY A 410 18.14 -8.55 -10.27
CA GLY A 410 17.65 -9.29 -9.11
C GLY A 410 16.26 -8.86 -8.67
N GLN A 411 15.99 -7.54 -8.66
CA GLN A 411 14.69 -7.00 -8.28
C GLN A 411 13.62 -7.16 -9.37
N SER A 412 13.97 -6.95 -10.64
CA SER A 412 12.99 -6.99 -11.73
C SER A 412 12.55 -8.42 -12.07
N CYS A 413 13.47 -9.38 -11.97
CA CYS A 413 13.23 -10.79 -12.28
C CYS A 413 12.98 -11.66 -11.03
N HIS A 414 13.14 -11.10 -9.82
CA HIS A 414 13.03 -11.83 -8.55
C HIS A 414 14.00 -13.03 -8.45
N ILE A 415 15.25 -12.83 -8.86
CA ILE A 415 16.30 -13.86 -8.92
C ILE A 415 17.52 -13.50 -8.08
N HIS A 416 18.33 -14.50 -7.71
CA HIS A 416 19.59 -14.29 -7.01
C HIS A 416 20.73 -14.15 -8.02
N THR A 417 21.24 -12.93 -8.18
CA THR A 417 22.36 -12.69 -9.10
C THR A 417 23.70 -12.94 -8.41
N PRO A 418 24.78 -13.23 -9.15
CA PRO A 418 26.12 -13.46 -8.61
C PRO A 418 26.58 -12.43 -7.56
N ILE A 419 26.43 -11.13 -7.84
CA ILE A 419 26.82 -10.06 -6.91
C ILE A 419 25.91 -10.02 -5.68
N THR A 420 24.59 -10.12 -5.85
CA THR A 420 23.65 -10.05 -4.71
C THR A 420 23.84 -11.22 -3.73
N LEU A 421 24.17 -12.41 -4.23
CA LEU A 421 24.50 -13.58 -3.41
C LEU A 421 25.89 -13.44 -2.78
N GLY A 422 26.90 -13.10 -3.60
CA GLY A 422 28.29 -12.97 -3.16
C GLY A 422 28.48 -11.90 -2.10
N LEU A 423 27.82 -10.75 -2.23
CA LEU A 423 27.86 -9.67 -1.24
C LEU A 423 27.29 -10.10 0.11
N ALA A 424 26.16 -10.81 0.11
CA ALA A 424 25.56 -11.29 1.36
C ALA A 424 26.46 -12.33 2.06
N ILE A 425 27.10 -13.22 1.30
CA ILE A 425 28.05 -14.21 1.81
C ILE A 425 29.30 -13.52 2.37
N LEU A 426 29.85 -12.54 1.65
CA LEU A 426 31.00 -11.76 2.09
C LEU A 426 30.74 -11.09 3.44
N ILE A 427 29.62 -10.38 3.55
CA ILE A 427 29.21 -9.71 4.79
C ILE A 427 28.99 -10.72 5.91
N HIS A 428 28.44 -11.89 5.59
CA HIS A 428 28.26 -12.95 6.57
C HIS A 428 29.61 -13.47 7.11
N HIS A 429 30.59 -13.66 6.23
CA HIS A 429 31.93 -14.12 6.62
C HIS A 429 32.71 -13.07 7.39
N GLU A 430 32.66 -11.80 6.97
CA GLU A 430 33.40 -10.71 7.61
C GLU A 430 32.81 -10.30 8.96
N PHE A 431 31.48 -10.23 9.07
CA PHE A 431 30.80 -9.62 10.22
C PHE A 431 29.85 -10.56 10.97
N GLY A 432 29.37 -11.63 10.36
CA GLY A 432 28.39 -12.54 10.97
C GLY A 432 27.02 -11.92 11.30
N SER A 433 26.75 -10.69 10.86
CA SER A 433 25.59 -9.90 11.30
C SER A 433 24.33 -10.19 10.47
N LYS A 434 23.35 -10.86 11.08
CA LYS A 434 22.01 -11.06 10.49
C LYS A 434 21.28 -9.74 10.23
N THR A 435 21.39 -8.78 11.14
CA THR A 435 20.69 -7.49 11.05
C THR A 435 21.18 -6.72 9.82
N LEU A 436 22.49 -6.59 9.65
CA LEU A 436 23.10 -5.88 8.52
C LEU A 436 22.70 -6.49 7.18
N ILE A 437 22.75 -7.81 7.06
CA ILE A 437 22.35 -8.51 5.82
C ILE A 437 20.87 -8.26 5.51
N ASN A 438 19.99 -8.34 6.51
CA ASN A 438 18.57 -8.09 6.28
C ASN A 438 18.25 -6.63 5.94
N GLU A 439 18.99 -5.66 6.48
CA GLU A 439 18.85 -4.24 6.13
C GLU A 439 19.27 -3.99 4.68
N LEU A 440 20.42 -4.51 4.25
CA LEU A 440 20.90 -4.39 2.87
C LEU A 440 19.98 -5.13 1.88
N SER A 441 19.47 -6.30 2.28
CA SER A 441 18.50 -7.04 1.48
C SER A 441 17.17 -6.30 1.33
N ALA A 442 16.71 -5.62 2.38
CA ALA A 442 15.51 -4.79 2.32
C ALA A 442 15.67 -3.56 1.39
N MET A 443 16.90 -3.06 1.22
CA MET A 443 17.24 -2.02 0.24
C MET A 443 17.46 -2.56 -1.17
N GLY A 444 17.49 -3.89 -1.33
CA GLY A 444 17.60 -4.57 -2.61
C GLY A 444 19.01 -4.87 -3.09
N HIS A 445 20.04 -4.65 -2.26
CA HIS A 445 21.45 -4.79 -2.62
C HIS A 445 22.00 -6.21 -2.50
N CYS A 446 21.34 -7.08 -1.74
CA CYS A 446 21.81 -8.45 -1.54
C CYS A 446 20.67 -9.41 -1.18
N VAL A 447 20.97 -10.72 -1.18
CA VAL A 447 20.01 -11.75 -0.77
C VAL A 447 19.76 -11.73 0.75
N SER A 448 18.63 -12.28 1.17
CA SER A 448 18.25 -12.31 2.59
C SER A 448 19.20 -13.18 3.44
N TYR A 449 19.26 -12.94 4.74
CA TYR A 449 20.03 -13.80 5.65
C TYR A 449 19.56 -15.26 5.61
N THR A 450 18.25 -15.48 5.42
CA THR A 450 17.70 -16.83 5.27
C THR A 450 18.28 -17.53 4.06
N GLU A 451 18.40 -16.83 2.93
CA GLU A 451 19.00 -17.39 1.72
C GLU A 451 20.49 -17.66 1.89
N VAL A 452 21.23 -16.80 2.60
CA VAL A 452 22.64 -17.08 2.96
C VAL A 452 22.76 -18.39 3.76
N ARG A 453 21.88 -18.59 4.75
CA ARG A 453 21.86 -19.85 5.53
C ARG A 453 21.52 -21.06 4.66
N HIS A 454 20.62 -20.88 3.70
CA HIS A 454 20.24 -21.91 2.73
C HIS A 454 21.43 -22.29 1.85
N PHE A 455 22.14 -21.30 1.32
CA PHE A 455 23.39 -21.51 0.58
C PHE A 455 24.42 -22.30 1.40
N LEU A 456 24.72 -21.86 2.63
CA LEU A 456 25.69 -22.55 3.50
C LEU A 456 25.26 -23.99 3.82
N THR A 457 23.96 -24.22 4.00
CA THR A 457 23.42 -25.58 4.21
C THR A 457 23.60 -26.44 2.96
N SER A 458 23.44 -25.84 1.78
CA SER A 458 23.63 -26.53 0.50
C SER A 458 25.10 -26.86 0.27
N VAL A 459 26.02 -25.95 0.61
CA VAL A 459 27.46 -26.21 0.62
C VAL A 459 27.77 -27.39 1.55
N ALA A 460 27.28 -27.35 2.80
CA ALA A 460 27.52 -28.42 3.76
C ALA A 460 26.97 -29.78 3.28
N ALA A 461 25.77 -29.80 2.67
CA ALA A 461 25.17 -31.02 2.12
C ALA A 461 25.99 -31.58 0.95
N ASP A 462 26.51 -30.74 0.04
CA ASP A 462 27.40 -31.17 -1.03
C ASP A 462 28.69 -31.79 -0.46
N GLN A 463 29.29 -31.18 0.56
CA GLN A 463 30.49 -31.72 1.21
C GLN A 463 30.23 -33.07 1.89
N ILE A 464 29.08 -33.22 2.57
CA ILE A 464 28.68 -34.50 3.18
C ILE A 464 28.45 -35.57 2.10
N SER A 465 27.83 -35.21 0.97
CA SER A 465 27.58 -36.16 -0.13
C SER A 465 28.85 -36.71 -0.77
N ARG A 466 29.98 -36.00 -0.62
CA ARG A 466 31.32 -36.42 -1.08
C ARG A 466 32.07 -37.27 -0.07
N THR A 467 31.50 -37.48 1.12
CA THR A 467 32.11 -38.33 2.14
C THR A 467 31.78 -39.78 1.82
N GLU A 468 32.75 -40.51 1.28
CA GLU A 468 32.63 -41.94 1.02
C GLU A 468 33.20 -42.72 2.20
N SER A 469 32.42 -43.66 2.77
CA SER A 469 32.86 -44.52 3.89
C SER A 469 33.41 -43.75 5.11
N GLY A 470 32.91 -42.53 5.36
CA GLY A 470 33.34 -41.68 6.47
C GLY A 470 34.61 -40.85 6.19
N VAL A 471 35.18 -40.92 4.99
CA VAL A 471 36.37 -40.14 4.59
C VAL A 471 35.95 -39.03 3.64
N TYR A 472 36.28 -37.79 4.00
CA TYR A 472 36.05 -36.63 3.14
C TYR A 472 37.05 -36.59 1.98
N ILE A 473 36.55 -36.45 0.76
CA ILE A 473 37.36 -36.31 -0.46
C ILE A 473 37.25 -34.86 -0.98
N PRO A 474 38.34 -34.06 -0.93
CA PRO A 474 38.34 -32.69 -1.44
C PRO A 474 37.91 -32.56 -2.90
N THR A 475 37.27 -31.44 -3.21
CA THR A 475 36.88 -31.07 -4.58
C THR A 475 38.10 -31.09 -5.51
N GLY A 476 37.97 -31.80 -6.65
CA GLY A 476 39.06 -32.00 -7.62
C GLY A 476 39.78 -33.36 -7.47
N LEU A 477 39.57 -34.07 -6.37
CA LEU A 477 40.03 -35.45 -6.16
C LEU A 477 38.86 -36.43 -6.35
N THR A 478 39.15 -37.69 -6.71
CA THR A 478 38.12 -38.77 -6.78
C THR A 478 38.62 -40.02 -6.06
N GLY A 479 37.73 -40.75 -5.41
CA GLY A 479 38.04 -42.03 -4.74
C GLY A 479 38.37 -43.19 -5.69
N VAL A 480 38.19 -43.03 -7.01
CA VAL A 480 38.40 -44.11 -7.99
C VAL A 480 39.86 -44.16 -8.46
N ALA A 481 40.49 -45.32 -8.28
CA ALA A 481 41.89 -45.60 -8.63
C ALA A 481 42.19 -45.55 -10.15
N GLU A 482 41.18 -45.63 -11.01
CA GLU A 482 41.34 -45.66 -12.48
C GLU A 482 41.75 -44.32 -13.11
N HIS A 483 41.76 -43.21 -12.35
CA HIS A 483 41.86 -41.86 -12.92
C HIS A 483 43.14 -41.09 -12.54
N GLY A 484 44.27 -41.78 -12.33
CA GLY A 484 45.60 -41.16 -12.33
C GLY A 484 46.28 -41.01 -10.97
N ILE A 485 47.53 -40.53 -11.02
CA ILE A 485 48.44 -40.42 -9.88
C ILE A 485 48.06 -39.23 -9.00
N VAL A 486 48.02 -39.46 -7.69
CA VAL A 486 47.88 -38.43 -6.65
C VAL A 486 49.25 -38.19 -6.03
N ASP A 487 49.76 -36.97 -6.14
CA ASP A 487 51.00 -36.52 -5.52
C ASP A 487 50.65 -35.65 -4.30
N ALA A 488 51.44 -35.70 -3.23
CA ALA A 488 51.27 -34.83 -2.07
C ALA A 488 52.60 -34.18 -1.69
N ALA A 489 52.58 -32.87 -1.49
CA ALA A 489 53.65 -32.13 -0.83
C ALA A 489 53.20 -31.85 0.61
N ILE A 490 54.03 -32.20 1.58
CA ILE A 490 53.74 -32.02 3.00
C ILE A 490 54.88 -31.24 3.60
N ASP A 491 54.56 -30.12 4.23
CA ASP A 491 55.53 -29.25 4.87
C ASP A 491 54.91 -28.59 6.11
N ASN A 492 55.75 -27.99 6.95
CA ASN A 492 55.27 -27.19 8.05
C ASN A 492 54.71 -25.85 7.53
N PHE A 493 53.58 -25.44 8.08
CA PHE A 493 52.96 -24.13 7.94
C PHE A 493 53.16 -23.38 9.24
N ASP A 494 54.30 -22.71 9.28
CA ASP A 494 54.80 -21.98 10.42
C ASP A 494 54.59 -20.48 10.20
N GLN A 495 53.75 -19.86 11.03
CA GLN A 495 53.51 -18.42 11.01
C GLN A 495 53.83 -17.79 12.36
N ASN A 496 54.61 -16.70 12.31
CA ASN A 496 54.98 -15.89 13.47
C ASN A 496 55.66 -16.68 14.61
N GLU A 497 56.50 -17.67 14.31
CA GLU A 497 57.13 -18.50 15.36
C GLU A 497 57.98 -17.69 16.35
N ASP A 498 58.59 -16.59 15.88
CA ASP A 498 59.43 -15.71 16.68
C ASP A 498 58.64 -14.63 17.43
N THR A 499 57.74 -15.06 18.32
CA THR A 499 57.10 -14.16 19.30
C THR A 499 57.71 -14.33 20.68
N LEU A 500 58.00 -13.21 21.36
CA LEU A 500 58.64 -13.19 22.68
C LEU A 500 57.83 -13.94 23.76
N ASP A 501 56.52 -14.07 23.60
CA ASP A 501 55.61 -14.72 24.53
C ASP A 501 55.03 -16.05 24.02
N GLY A 502 55.44 -16.49 22.82
CA GLY A 502 54.94 -17.70 22.18
C GLY A 502 53.45 -17.67 21.83
N LYS A 503 52.80 -16.50 21.82
CA LYS A 503 51.38 -16.36 21.50
C LYS A 503 51.18 -15.85 20.09
N ARG A 504 50.01 -16.15 19.52
CA ARG A 504 49.64 -15.79 18.12
C ARG A 504 50.61 -16.36 17.08
N THR A 505 51.26 -17.47 17.43
CA THR A 505 52.01 -18.30 16.50
C THR A 505 51.07 -19.37 15.94
N THR A 506 51.32 -19.82 14.72
CA THR A 506 50.71 -21.01 14.15
C THR A 506 51.83 -21.97 13.81
N HIS A 507 51.78 -23.17 14.38
CA HIS A 507 52.67 -24.28 14.05
C HIS A 507 51.78 -25.44 13.64
N ALA A 508 51.64 -25.63 12.34
CA ALA A 508 50.75 -26.64 11.76
C ALA A 508 51.46 -27.39 10.64
N MET A 509 51.05 -28.62 10.34
CA MET A 509 51.51 -29.30 9.14
C MET A 509 50.49 -29.03 8.03
N ALA A 510 50.95 -28.51 6.89
CA ALA A 510 50.13 -28.34 5.70
C ALA A 510 50.45 -29.44 4.68
N SER A 511 49.41 -29.93 4.01
CA SER A 511 49.55 -30.83 2.86
C SER A 511 48.86 -30.21 1.66
N VAL A 512 49.57 -30.18 0.53
CA VAL A 512 49.00 -29.87 -0.78
C VAL A 512 48.93 -31.15 -1.58
N VAL A 513 47.72 -31.52 -1.97
CA VAL A 513 47.45 -32.75 -2.74
C VAL A 513 47.14 -32.36 -4.18
N PHE A 514 47.89 -32.94 -5.11
CA PHE A 514 47.77 -32.73 -6.54
C PHE A 514 47.32 -34.00 -7.22
N ARG A 515 46.56 -33.86 -8.30
CA ARG A 515 46.23 -34.97 -9.18
C ARG A 515 46.50 -34.57 -10.62
N ARG A 516 47.25 -35.40 -11.34
CA ARG A 516 47.46 -35.23 -12.79
C ARG A 516 46.32 -35.90 -13.55
N GLY A 517 45.47 -35.12 -14.22
CA GLY A 517 44.38 -35.62 -15.05
C GLY A 517 43.78 -34.53 -15.93
N GLN A 518 43.03 -34.91 -16.97
CA GLN A 518 42.19 -33.96 -17.69
C GLN A 518 41.16 -33.41 -16.71
N VAL A 519 41.17 -32.10 -16.55
CA VAL A 519 40.26 -31.37 -15.69
C VAL A 519 38.84 -31.62 -16.18
N SER A 520 38.14 -32.57 -15.59
CA SER A 520 36.67 -32.59 -15.66
C SER A 520 36.18 -31.51 -14.69
N THR A 521 36.44 -30.24 -14.99
CA THR A 521 35.59 -29.13 -14.51
C THR A 521 34.25 -29.29 -15.21
N ALA A 522 33.53 -30.36 -14.89
CA ALA A 522 32.10 -30.30 -15.04
C ALA A 522 31.67 -29.18 -14.10
N ASP A 523 31.15 -28.09 -14.68
CA ASP A 523 30.36 -27.03 -14.07
C ASP A 523 29.30 -27.66 -13.15
N LYS A 524 29.70 -28.14 -11.98
CA LYS A 524 28.76 -28.64 -10.99
C LYS A 524 28.29 -27.42 -10.21
N CYS A 525 27.26 -26.77 -10.75
CA CYS A 525 26.46 -25.83 -9.98
C CYS A 525 26.05 -26.49 -8.67
N LEU A 526 26.17 -25.76 -7.57
CA LEU A 526 25.86 -26.29 -6.25
C LEU A 526 24.35 -26.48 -6.15
N ALA A 527 23.87 -27.71 -6.08
CA ALA A 527 22.44 -27.97 -5.97
C ALA A 527 21.86 -27.33 -4.70
N ARG A 528 20.78 -26.57 -4.85
CA ARG A 528 20.07 -25.94 -3.74
C ARG A 528 19.27 -27.00 -3.01
N VAL A 529 19.53 -27.17 -1.70
CA VAL A 529 18.85 -28.18 -0.89
C VAL A 529 17.34 -27.87 -0.83
N PRO A 530 16.42 -28.86 -0.93
CA PRO A 530 15.00 -28.57 -0.79
C PRO A 530 14.66 -28.01 0.59
N GLN A 531 13.82 -26.97 0.64
CA GLN A 531 13.33 -26.44 1.91
C GLN A 531 12.43 -27.50 2.57
N ARG A 532 12.88 -28.10 3.68
CA ARG A 532 12.05 -29.05 4.44
C ARG A 532 10.89 -28.29 5.07
N SER A 533 9.66 -28.67 4.74
CA SER A 533 8.47 -28.15 5.40
C SER A 533 8.47 -28.57 6.87
N LEU A 534 8.18 -27.65 7.79
CA LEU A 534 8.04 -27.95 9.22
C LEU A 534 6.93 -28.98 9.50
N THR A 535 5.99 -29.17 8.56
CA THR A 535 4.91 -30.16 8.70
C THR A 535 5.36 -31.62 8.61
N THR A 536 6.52 -31.93 8.01
CA THR A 536 7.00 -33.32 7.87
C THR A 536 7.93 -33.79 8.99
N LEU A 537 8.35 -32.91 9.90
CA LEU A 537 9.16 -33.28 11.07
C LEU A 537 8.37 -34.03 12.16
N ASN A 538 7.03 -34.00 12.10
CA ASN A 538 6.18 -34.74 13.05
C ASN A 538 5.89 -36.19 12.63
N THR A 539 6.35 -36.65 11.47
CA THR A 539 6.01 -38.00 10.96
C THR A 539 7.19 -38.94 10.74
N PHE A 540 8.43 -38.49 10.89
CA PHE A 540 9.61 -39.37 10.75
C PHE A 540 10.71 -39.00 11.74
N ASP A 541 10.57 -39.48 12.99
CA ASP A 541 11.71 -39.74 13.88
C ASP A 541 11.32 -40.67 15.06
N MET A 542 10.57 -41.74 14.75
CA MET A 542 10.25 -42.83 15.70
C MET A 542 10.60 -44.20 15.12
N ASN A 543 11.67 -44.28 14.34
CA ASN A 543 12.33 -45.56 14.03
C ASN A 543 13.83 -45.39 14.26
N GLY A 544 14.20 -45.29 15.52
CA GLY A 544 15.52 -45.73 15.95
C GLY A 544 15.55 -47.23 15.81
N ASP A 545 16.05 -47.73 14.68
CA ASP A 545 16.72 -49.02 14.60
C ASP A 545 17.40 -49.18 13.23
N LYS A 546 18.67 -49.60 13.30
CA LYS A 546 19.62 -49.95 12.22
C LYS A 546 20.53 -48.83 11.70
N LEU A 547 21.56 -48.55 12.49
CA LEU A 547 22.92 -48.32 11.97
C LEU A 547 23.89 -49.20 12.79
N TYR A 548 24.32 -50.30 12.18
CA TYR A 548 25.62 -50.92 12.39
C TYR A 548 26.37 -50.85 11.06
#